data_AF-A0A4Q3WCP6-F1
#
_entry.id   AF-A0A4Q3WCP6-F1
#
_cell.length_a   1.000
_cell.length_b   1.000
_cell.length_c   1.000
_cell.angle_alpha   90.00
_cell.angle_beta   90.00
_cell.angle_gamma   90.00
#
_symmetry.space_group_name_H-M   'P 1'
#
loop_
_entity.id
_entity.type
_entity.pdbx_description
1 polymer ?
#
loop_
_entity_poly.entity_id
_entity_poly.type
_entity_poly.pdbx_seq_one_letter_code
_entity_poly.pdbx_strand_id
1 'polypeptide(L)'
;MAIFYCQMSVVSRSTGRSAVASAAYRAAVTLTNERDGLVHDYSRREGVGHSEIVLPDGVDAEWARDRSALWNAAERSENRKDARVAREFVVALPHELSEEGRTSLTREFAQDLANRYGAAVDFAIHAPGAQGDVRNHH
;
A
#
# COMPACT_ATOMS: atom_id res chain seq x y z
N MET A 1 8.75 8.03 -23.06
CA MET A 1 10.02 7.46 -22.57
C MET A 1 9.75 7.06 -21.13
N ALA A 2 9.70 5.75 -20.87
CA ALA A 2 9.50 5.24 -19.52
C ALA A 2 10.62 5.73 -18.61
N ILE A 3 10.26 6.36 -17.49
CA ILE A 3 11.19 6.77 -16.45
C ILE A 3 11.21 5.65 -15.42
N PHE A 4 12.40 5.13 -15.11
CA PHE A 4 12.56 4.25 -13.96
C PHE A 4 12.59 5.10 -12.69
N TYR A 5 11.67 4.82 -11.78
CA TYR A 5 11.68 5.34 -10.41
C TYR A 5 11.24 4.23 -9.47
N CYS A 6 12.03 3.96 -8.45
CA CYS A 6 11.70 3.06 -7.36
C CYS A 6 12.29 3.63 -6.07
N GLN A 7 11.43 3.92 -5.11
CA GLN A 7 11.82 4.39 -3.79
C GLN A 7 11.29 3.43 -2.73
N MET A 8 12.18 3.00 -1.84
CA MET A 8 11.83 2.19 -0.67
C MET A 8 11.90 3.03 0.60
N SER A 9 10.88 2.93 1.45
CA SER A 9 10.87 3.53 2.78
C SER A 9 10.37 2.55 3.84
N VAL A 10 10.55 2.88 5.12
CA VAL A 10 10.06 2.08 6.24
C VAL A 10 8.98 2.89 6.97
N VAL A 11 7.86 2.22 7.29
CA VAL A 11 6.87 2.72 8.22
C VAL A 11 7.32 2.34 9.62
N SER A 12 7.81 3.33 10.36
CA SER A 12 8.34 3.15 11.72
C SER A 12 7.54 3.97 12.72
N ARG A 13 7.27 3.39 13.88
CA ARG A 13 6.62 4.11 14.98
C ARG A 13 7.45 5.28 15.50
N SER A 14 8.78 5.16 15.45
CA SER A 14 9.69 6.21 15.92
C SER A 14 9.60 7.51 15.12
N THR A 15 9.04 7.47 13.90
CA THR A 15 8.81 8.65 13.06
C THR A 15 7.38 9.19 13.17
N GLY A 16 6.58 8.66 14.11
CA GLY A 16 5.18 9.04 14.27
C GLY A 16 4.24 8.46 13.20
N ARG A 17 4.75 7.60 12.30
CA ARG A 17 3.93 6.93 11.28
C ARG A 17 3.26 5.69 11.88
N SER A 18 2.08 5.35 11.37
CA SER A 18 1.44 4.05 11.56
C SER A 18 1.20 3.37 10.20
N ALA A 19 1.16 2.04 10.22
CA ALA A 19 0.84 1.27 9.03
C ALA A 19 -0.62 1.46 8.62
N VAL A 20 -1.53 1.57 9.60
CA VAL A 20 -2.95 1.87 9.37
C VAL A 20 -3.15 3.23 8.70
N ALA A 21 -2.52 4.30 9.20
CA ALA A 21 -2.62 5.63 8.58
C ALA A 21 -2.03 5.63 7.16
N SER A 22 -0.92 4.92 6.97
CA SER A 22 -0.29 4.80 5.65
C SER A 22 -1.25 4.09 4.68
N ALA A 23 -1.76 2.91 5.03
CA ALA A 23 -2.72 2.17 4.21
C ALA A 23 -3.97 2.98 3.87
N ALA A 24 -4.57 3.65 4.87
CA ALA A 24 -5.73 4.50 4.68
C ALA A 24 -5.47 5.61 3.65
N TYR A 25 -4.31 6.29 3.76
CA TYR A 25 -3.92 7.34 2.84
C TYR A 25 -3.76 6.82 1.41
N ARG A 26 -3.05 5.70 1.22
CA ARG A 26 -2.70 5.19 -0.13
C ARG A 26 -3.95 4.65 -0.84
N ALA A 27 -4.81 3.95 -0.13
CA ALA A 27 -6.06 3.43 -0.70
C ALA A 27 -7.21 4.45 -0.73
N ALA A 28 -7.01 5.69 -0.22
CA ALA A 28 -8.06 6.71 -0.09
C ALA A 28 -9.31 6.21 0.66
N VAL A 29 -9.09 5.57 1.80
CA VAL A 29 -10.16 5.01 2.64
C VAL A 29 -10.10 5.56 4.06
N THR A 30 -11.14 5.25 4.84
CA THR A 30 -11.17 5.53 6.28
C THR A 30 -10.82 4.27 7.06
N LEU A 31 -9.76 4.32 7.87
CA LEU A 31 -9.40 3.24 8.80
C LEU A 31 -9.20 3.77 10.21
N THR A 32 -9.55 2.96 11.20
CA THR A 32 -9.25 3.24 12.60
C THR A 32 -8.02 2.45 13.03
N ASN A 33 -7.04 3.13 13.60
CA ASN A 33 -5.92 2.47 14.26
C ASN A 33 -6.35 2.07 15.67
N GLU A 34 -6.55 0.78 15.90
CA GLU A 34 -7.03 0.25 17.18
C GLU A 34 -6.03 0.49 18.33
N ARG A 35 -4.75 0.66 18.01
CA ARG A 35 -3.70 0.86 19.02
C ARG A 35 -3.85 2.20 19.76
N ASP A 36 -4.20 3.26 19.05
CA ASP A 36 -4.31 4.62 19.59
C ASP A 36 -5.71 5.23 19.46
N GLY A 37 -6.65 4.50 18.84
CA GLY A 37 -8.04 4.91 18.64
C GLY A 37 -8.23 5.99 17.57
N LEU A 38 -7.17 6.38 16.86
CA LEU A 38 -7.25 7.44 15.86
C LEU A 38 -7.91 6.95 14.58
N VAL A 39 -8.87 7.75 14.09
CA VAL A 39 -9.50 7.55 12.78
C VAL A 39 -8.74 8.33 11.73
N HIS A 40 -8.30 7.63 10.68
CA HIS A 40 -7.61 8.19 9.53
C HIS A 40 -8.57 8.21 8.34
N ASP A 41 -9.28 9.31 8.15
CA ASP A 41 -10.23 9.50 7.04
C ASP A 41 -9.55 10.18 5.84
N TYR A 42 -9.25 9.38 4.82
CA TYR A 42 -8.75 9.86 3.53
C TYR A 42 -9.74 9.60 2.38
N SER A 43 -11.02 9.38 2.70
CA SER A 43 -12.07 9.07 1.71
C SER A 43 -12.29 10.19 0.67
N ARG A 44 -11.85 11.41 0.97
CA ARG A 44 -11.90 12.57 0.07
C ARG A 44 -10.70 12.68 -0.87
N ARG A 45 -9.72 11.79 -0.76
CA ARG A 45 -8.54 11.80 -1.64
C ARG A 45 -8.93 11.21 -3.00
N GLU A 46 -8.60 11.93 -4.06
CA GLU A 46 -8.83 11.50 -5.43
C GLU A 46 -7.57 10.92 -6.06
N GLY A 47 -7.73 10.29 -7.22
CA GLY A 47 -6.62 9.79 -8.02
C GLY A 47 -6.13 8.40 -7.64
N VAL A 48 -6.85 7.64 -6.80
CA VAL A 48 -6.62 6.20 -6.64
C VAL A 48 -7.42 5.47 -7.73
N GLY A 49 -6.72 4.87 -8.70
CA GLY A 49 -7.35 4.13 -9.80
C GLY A 49 -7.66 2.68 -9.44
N HIS A 50 -6.81 2.06 -8.61
CA HIS A 50 -6.99 0.68 -8.16
C HIS A 50 -6.35 0.50 -6.79
N SER A 51 -6.88 -0.40 -5.97
CA SER A 51 -6.22 -0.86 -4.76
C SER A 51 -6.64 -2.28 -4.42
N GLU A 52 -5.71 -3.10 -3.98
CA GLU A 52 -5.99 -4.49 -3.58
C GLU A 52 -4.92 -5.00 -2.61
N ILE A 53 -5.24 -6.12 -1.96
CA ILE A 53 -4.31 -6.85 -1.10
C ILE A 53 -4.01 -8.20 -1.73
N VAL A 54 -2.72 -8.46 -1.89
CA VAL A 54 -2.17 -9.72 -2.38
C VAL A 54 -1.58 -10.49 -1.20
N LEU A 55 -1.94 -11.77 -1.10
CA LEU A 55 -1.40 -12.70 -0.11
C LEU A 55 -0.41 -13.65 -0.77
N PRO A 56 0.57 -14.19 -0.03
CA PRO A 56 1.44 -15.22 -0.57
C PRO A 56 0.64 -16.46 -1.00
N ASP A 57 1.07 -17.12 -2.07
CA ASP A 57 0.43 -18.32 -2.58
C ASP A 57 0.42 -19.44 -1.52
N GLY A 58 -0.71 -20.14 -1.42
CA GLY A 58 -0.90 -21.22 -0.45
C GLY A 58 -1.12 -20.76 1.00
N VAL A 59 -1.19 -19.45 1.27
CA VAL A 59 -1.58 -18.91 2.58
C VAL A 59 -3.10 -18.75 2.64
N ASP A 60 -3.74 -19.55 3.49
CA ASP A 60 -5.17 -19.40 3.81
C ASP A 60 -5.35 -18.40 4.96
N ALA A 61 -5.41 -17.12 4.59
CA ALA A 61 -5.60 -16.02 5.52
C ALA A 61 -6.58 -14.99 4.94
N GLU A 62 -7.79 -15.43 4.57
CA GLU A 62 -8.78 -14.56 3.93
C GLU A 62 -9.12 -13.29 4.74
N TRP A 63 -9.03 -13.36 6.08
CA TRP A 63 -9.16 -12.18 6.95
C TRP A 63 -8.17 -11.06 6.61
N ALA A 64 -6.98 -11.40 6.08
CA ALA A 64 -5.93 -10.46 5.73
C ALA A 64 -6.22 -9.72 4.41
N ARG A 65 -7.27 -10.09 3.66
CA ARG A 65 -7.76 -9.31 2.52
C ARG A 65 -8.60 -8.10 2.95
N ASP A 66 -9.03 -8.04 4.20
CA ASP A 66 -9.58 -6.83 4.78
C ASP A 66 -8.43 -5.91 5.24
N ARG A 67 -8.38 -4.70 4.66
CA ARG A 67 -7.29 -3.75 4.90
C ARG A 67 -7.22 -3.30 6.36
N SER A 68 -8.37 -3.14 7.01
CA SER A 68 -8.41 -2.75 8.42
C SER A 68 -7.84 -3.87 9.29
N ALA A 69 -8.28 -5.11 9.08
CA ALA A 69 -7.85 -6.28 9.80
C ALA A 69 -6.35 -6.54 9.60
N LEU A 70 -5.85 -6.49 8.36
CA LEU A 70 -4.44 -6.68 8.03
C LEU A 70 -3.55 -5.70 8.80
N TRP A 71 -3.78 -4.40 8.65
CA TRP A 71 -2.87 -3.40 9.19
C TRP A 71 -3.00 -3.21 10.69
N ASN A 72 -4.19 -3.42 11.26
CA ASN A 72 -4.32 -3.50 12.72
C ASN A 72 -3.64 -4.76 13.28
N ALA A 73 -3.68 -5.91 12.58
CA ALA A 73 -2.92 -7.09 12.99
C ALA A 73 -1.41 -6.86 12.95
N ALA A 74 -0.91 -6.19 11.90
CA ALA A 74 0.50 -5.82 11.78
C ALA A 74 0.94 -4.82 12.87
N GLU A 75 0.11 -3.84 13.21
CA GLU A 75 0.39 -2.96 14.34
C GLU A 75 0.39 -3.74 15.67
N ARG A 76 -0.58 -4.63 15.89
CA ARG A 76 -0.66 -5.41 17.14
C ARG A 76 0.48 -6.42 17.33
N SER A 77 1.05 -6.97 16.24
CA SER A 77 2.15 -7.93 16.35
C SER A 77 3.46 -7.28 16.81
N GLU A 78 3.59 -5.96 16.67
CA GLU A 78 4.77 -5.19 17.03
C GLU A 78 4.65 -4.58 18.44
N ASN A 79 5.57 -4.93 19.34
CA ASN A 79 5.52 -4.51 20.75
C ASN A 79 6.46 -3.35 21.10
N ARG A 80 7.34 -2.95 20.18
CA ARG A 80 8.35 -1.91 20.44
C ARG A 80 7.88 -0.53 19.98
N LYS A 81 8.34 0.51 20.68
CA LYS A 81 8.09 1.93 20.32
C LYS A 81 8.82 2.36 19.03
N ASP A 82 9.86 1.63 18.64
CA ASP A 82 10.67 1.84 17.44
C ASP A 82 10.46 0.74 16.37
N ALA A 83 9.34 0.01 16.48
CA ALA A 83 9.00 -1.06 15.55
C ALA A 83 8.88 -0.55 14.10
N ARG A 84 9.37 -1.39 13.17
CA ARG A 84 9.31 -1.20 11.73
C ARG A 84 8.16 -2.03 11.17
N VAL A 85 6.95 -1.49 11.28
CA VAL A 85 5.70 -2.22 11.04
C VAL A 85 5.52 -2.60 9.57
N ALA A 86 5.98 -1.76 8.64
CA ALA A 86 5.85 -2.04 7.21
C ALA A 86 7.05 -1.52 6.41
N ARG A 87 7.20 -2.06 5.20
CA ARG A 87 8.05 -1.50 4.14
C ARG A 87 7.15 -0.96 3.04
N GLU A 88 7.50 0.20 2.53
CA GLU A 88 6.77 0.90 1.48
C GLU A 88 7.64 0.98 0.24
N PHE A 89 7.05 0.68 -0.90
CA PHE A 89 7.65 0.85 -2.22
C PHE A 89 6.78 1.80 -3.02
N VAL A 90 7.42 2.77 -3.67
CA VAL A 90 6.77 3.63 -4.68
C VAL A 90 7.50 3.38 -5.98
N VAL A 91 6.77 2.99 -7.02
CA VAL A 91 7.34 2.58 -8.30
C VAL A 91 6.62 3.33 -9.41
N ALA A 92 7.35 3.97 -10.32
CA ALA A 92 6.71 4.55 -11.50
C ALA A 92 6.20 3.45 -12.44
N LEU A 93 4.96 3.60 -12.88
CA LEU A 93 4.31 2.69 -13.82
C LEU A 93 4.37 3.28 -15.24
N PRO A 94 4.61 2.46 -16.28
CA PRO A 94 4.65 2.96 -17.66
C PRO A 94 3.31 3.56 -18.07
N HIS A 95 3.30 4.85 -18.41
CA HIS A 95 2.10 5.56 -18.87
C HIS A 95 1.56 5.04 -20.21
N GLU A 96 2.41 4.34 -20.99
CA GLU A 96 2.05 3.70 -22.23
C GLU A 96 1.09 2.50 -22.04
N LEU A 97 0.99 1.98 -20.80
CA LEU A 97 0.08 0.88 -20.46
C LEU A 97 -1.34 1.38 -20.16
N SER A 98 -2.32 0.58 -20.56
CA SER A 98 -3.71 0.75 -20.13
C SER A 98 -3.83 0.63 -18.62
N GLU A 99 -4.96 1.06 -18.06
CA GLU A 99 -5.25 0.90 -16.63
C GLU A 99 -5.23 -0.56 -16.19
N GLU A 100 -5.81 -1.45 -17.00
CA GLU A 100 -5.75 -2.89 -16.79
C GLU A 100 -4.31 -3.41 -16.87
N GLY A 101 -3.52 -2.97 -17.86
CA GLY A 101 -2.12 -3.34 -17.99
C GLY A 101 -1.28 -2.92 -16.78
N ARG A 102 -1.49 -1.69 -16.26
CA ARG A 102 -0.84 -1.21 -15.03
C ARG A 102 -1.27 -2.00 -13.80
N THR A 103 -2.54 -2.38 -13.73
CA THR A 103 -3.08 -3.21 -12.65
C THR A 103 -2.46 -4.60 -12.65
N SER A 104 -2.46 -5.28 -13.80
CA SER A 104 -1.86 -6.61 -13.94
C SER A 104 -0.36 -6.59 -13.64
N LEU A 105 0.38 -5.61 -14.15
CA LEU A 105 1.80 -5.45 -13.86
C LEU A 105 2.07 -5.26 -12.36
N THR A 106 1.28 -4.41 -11.69
CA THR A 106 1.45 -4.14 -10.26
C THR A 106 1.07 -5.36 -9.42
N ARG A 107 0.01 -6.09 -9.80
CA ARG A 107 -0.41 -7.33 -9.15
C ARG A 107 0.66 -8.41 -9.25
N GLU A 108 1.24 -8.62 -10.42
CA GLU A 108 2.33 -9.58 -10.62
C GLU A 108 3.54 -9.22 -9.75
N PHE A 109 3.95 -7.94 -9.75
CA PHE A 109 5.04 -7.48 -8.89
C PHE A 109 4.73 -7.65 -7.40
N ALA A 110 3.49 -7.36 -6.98
CA ALA A 110 3.04 -7.55 -5.61
C ALA A 110 3.02 -9.04 -5.20
N GLN A 111 2.58 -9.93 -6.10
CA GLN A 111 2.60 -11.38 -5.87
C GLN A 111 4.03 -11.90 -5.72
N ASP A 112 4.95 -11.46 -6.57
CA ASP A 112 6.37 -11.83 -6.46
C ASP A 112 6.97 -11.41 -5.11
N LEU A 113 6.66 -10.19 -4.65
CA LEU A 113 7.07 -9.71 -3.32
C LEU A 113 6.42 -10.54 -2.20
N ALA A 114 5.12 -10.82 -2.31
CA ALA A 114 4.38 -11.58 -1.30
C ALA A 114 4.96 -12.98 -1.13
N ASN A 115 5.15 -13.69 -2.25
CA ASN A 115 5.72 -15.04 -2.28
C ASN A 115 7.17 -15.05 -1.79
N ARG A 116 7.99 -14.10 -2.23
CA ARG A 116 9.41 -14.04 -1.86
C ARG A 116 9.63 -13.78 -0.37
N TYR A 117 8.81 -12.91 0.22
CA TYR A 117 9.01 -12.46 1.60
C TYR A 117 8.03 -13.08 2.60
N GLY A 118 7.07 -13.89 2.13
CA GLY A 118 6.04 -14.49 2.97
C GLY A 118 5.16 -13.44 3.69
N ALA A 119 4.90 -12.31 3.03
CA ALA A 119 4.19 -11.18 3.61
C ALA A 119 3.02 -10.74 2.72
N ALA A 120 1.93 -10.25 3.32
CA ALA A 120 0.88 -9.59 2.57
C ALA A 120 1.40 -8.29 1.94
N VAL A 121 0.93 -7.98 0.73
CA VAL A 121 1.23 -6.73 0.03
C VAL A 121 -0.08 -6.01 -0.24
N ASP A 122 -0.26 -4.86 0.38
CA ASP A 122 -1.35 -3.92 0.09
C ASP A 122 -0.83 -2.85 -0.86
N PHE A 123 -1.41 -2.73 -2.05
CA PHE A 123 -1.00 -1.74 -3.01
C PHE A 123 -2.17 -0.88 -3.48
N ALA A 124 -1.83 0.33 -3.93
CA ALA A 124 -2.72 1.24 -4.60
C ALA A 124 -1.99 1.85 -5.80
N ILE A 125 -2.71 2.00 -6.92
CA ILE A 125 -2.21 2.65 -8.13
C ILE A 125 -2.77 4.06 -8.15
N HIS A 126 -1.90 5.05 -8.18
CA HIS A 126 -2.26 6.45 -8.28
C HIS A 126 -2.18 6.95 -9.73
N ALA A 127 -3.20 7.71 -10.13
CA ALA A 127 -3.21 8.50 -11.34
C ALA A 127 -2.42 9.81 -11.14
N PRO A 128 -1.93 10.42 -12.23
CA PRO A 128 -1.39 11.78 -12.21
C PRO A 128 -2.35 12.77 -11.55
N GLY A 129 -1.81 13.67 -10.73
CA GLY A 129 -2.60 14.79 -10.21
C GLY A 129 -3.05 15.73 -11.33
N ALA A 130 -4.16 16.46 -11.11
CA ALA A 130 -4.76 17.35 -12.10
C ALA A 130 -3.82 18.44 -12.67
N GLN A 131 -2.79 18.82 -11.89
CA GLN A 131 -1.76 19.81 -12.30
C GLN A 131 -0.38 19.16 -12.52
N GLY A 132 -0.28 17.84 -12.42
CA GLY A 132 0.96 17.09 -12.56
C GLY A 132 1.23 16.65 -13.98
N ASP A 133 2.41 16.06 -14.20
CA ASP A 133 2.72 15.38 -15.45
C ASP A 133 1.79 14.17 -15.62
N VAL A 134 0.99 14.16 -16.69
CA VAL A 134 0.01 13.11 -17.04
C VAL A 134 0.64 11.72 -17.19
N ARG A 135 1.97 11.63 -17.19
CA ARG A 135 2.71 10.37 -17.27
C ARG A 135 2.99 9.74 -15.90
N ASN A 136 2.76 10.47 -14.80
CA ASN A 136 3.12 10.05 -13.44
C ASN A 136 2.11 9.09 -12.79
N HIS A 137 1.96 7.90 -13.38
CA HIS A 137 1.35 6.76 -12.69
C HIS A 137 2.36 6.13 -11.75
N HIS A 138 1.94 5.80 -10.53
CA HIS A 138 2.82 5.22 -9.51
C HIS A 138 2.06 4.42 -8.44
#